data_AF-A0A7C4EXP6-F1
#
_entry.id   AF-A0A7C4EXP6-F1
#
_cell.length_a   1.000
_cell.length_b   1.000
_cell.length_c   1.000
_cell.angle_alpha   90.00
_cell.angle_beta   90.00
_cell.angle_gamma   90.00
#
_symmetry.space_group_name_H-M   'P 1'
#
loop_
_entity.id
_entity.type
_entity.pdbx_description
1 polymer ?
#
loop_
_entity_poly.entity_id
_entity_poly.type
_entity_poly.pdbx_seq_one_letter_code
_entity_poly.pdbx_strand_id
1 'polypeptide(L)' 'MARNKKFPVKKRLARAARSTRRAPVWVMSKTKGKIRTSIRRRHWRRSRIKP' A
#
# COMPACT_ATOMS: atom_id res chain seq x y z
N MET A 1 3.68 18.06 11.19
CA MET A 1 4.18 16.78 10.61
C MET A 1 5.66 16.66 10.93
N ALA A 2 6.12 15.55 11.50
CA ALA A 2 7.54 15.39 11.78
C ALA A 2 8.34 15.31 10.46
N ARG A 3 9.05 16.39 10.12
CA ARG A 3 9.98 16.49 8.98
C ARG A 3 11.13 15.49 9.14
N ASN A 4 11.66 15.39 10.35
CA ASN A 4 12.79 14.54 10.70
C ASN A 4 12.28 13.21 11.27
N LYS A 5 12.09 12.21 10.39
CA LYS A 5 11.70 10.84 10.78
C LYS A 5 12.93 9.94 10.84
N LYS A 6 13.01 9.12 11.89
CA LYS A 6 14.02 8.04 12.02
C LYS A 6 13.86 7.04 10.85
N PHE A 7 14.97 6.44 10.43
CA PHE A 7 15.00 5.45 9.33
C PHE A 7 13.96 4.30 9.43
N PRO A 8 13.75 3.63 10.59
CA PRO A 8 12.76 2.55 10.68
C PRO A 8 11.32 3.02 10.43
N VAL A 9 11.00 4.26 10.81
CA VAL A 9 9.69 4.86 10.52
C VAL A 9 9.57 5.11 9.01
N LYS A 10 10.62 5.62 8.35
CA LYS A 10 10.64 5.79 6.89
C LYS A 10 10.42 4.45 6.16
N LYS A 11 11.10 3.38 6.58
CA LYS A 11 10.95 2.04 5.98
C LYS A 11 9.52 1.49 6.13
N ARG A 12 8.90 1.66 7.32
CA ARG A 12 7.51 1.26 7.57
C ARG A 12 6.53 2.06 6.70
N LEU A 13 6.70 3.37 6.62
CA LEU A 13 5.88 4.23 5.75
C LEU A 13 6.02 3.88 4.27
N ALA A 14 7.25 3.63 3.79
CA ALA A 14 7.52 3.23 2.40
C ALA A 14 6.88 1.88 2.07
N ARG A 15 6.99 0.88 2.96
CA ARG A 15 6.29 -0.41 2.79
C ARG A 15 4.78 -0.21 2.73
N ALA A 16 4.23 0.62 3.60
CA ALA A 16 2.80 0.89 3.65
C ALA A 16 2.30 1.63 2.40
N ALA A 17 3.13 2.48 1.79
CA ALA A 17 2.84 3.13 0.51
C ALA A 17 2.81 2.13 -0.66
N ARG A 18 3.73 1.15 -0.68
CA ARG A 18 3.78 0.10 -1.71
C ARG A 18 2.55 -0.82 -1.68
N SER A 19 2.04 -1.16 -0.50
CA SER A 19 0.90 -2.07 -0.31
C SER A 19 -0.44 -1.55 -0.86
N THR A 20 -0.58 -0.23 -1.03
CA THR A 20 -1.82 0.41 -1.50
C THR A 20 -2.05 0.25 -3.01
N ARG A 21 -1.05 -0.21 -3.76
CA ARG A 21 -1.12 -0.36 -5.22
C ARG A 21 -2.16 -1.42 -5.64
N ARG A 22 -2.70 -1.26 -6.86
CA ARG A 22 -3.59 -2.26 -7.48
C ARG A 22 -2.78 -3.51 -7.88
N ALA A 23 -3.48 -4.64 -8.04
CA ALA A 23 -2.90 -5.82 -8.67
C ALA A 23 -2.41 -5.48 -10.09
N PRO A 24 -1.21 -5.95 -10.50
CA PRO A 24 -0.72 -5.79 -11.87
C PRO A 24 -1.61 -6.46 -12.92
N VAL A 25 -1.55 -5.98 -14.16
CA VAL A 25 -2.37 -6.49 -15.27
C VAL A 25 -2.11 -7.97 -15.52
N TRP A 26 -0.85 -8.40 -15.54
CA TRP A 26 -0.51 -9.81 -15.76
C TRP A 26 -1.08 -10.76 -14.69
N VAL A 27 -1.23 -10.29 -13.44
CA VAL A 27 -1.88 -11.07 -12.36
C VAL A 27 -3.38 -11.18 -12.61
N MET A 28 -4.01 -10.09 -13.05
CA MET A 28 -5.42 -10.09 -13.43
C MET A 28 -5.67 -11.07 -14.58
N SER A 29 -4.82 -11.06 -15.62
CA SER A 29 -4.92 -11.99 -16.74
C SER A 29 -4.72 -13.44 -16.29
N LYS A 30 -3.69 -13.72 -15.49
CA LYS A 30 -3.41 -15.07 -14.96
C LYS A 30 -4.56 -15.63 -14.12
N THR A 31 -5.24 -14.76 -13.36
CA THR A 31 -6.34 -15.17 -12.47
C THR A 31 -7.72 -15.05 -13.11
N LYS A 32 -7.82 -14.83 -14.42
CA LYS A 32 -9.09 -14.60 -15.14
C LYS A 32 -9.94 -13.51 -14.46
N GLY A 33 -9.28 -12.47 -13.96
CA GLY A 33 -9.93 -11.34 -13.30
C GLY A 33 -10.43 -11.61 -11.88
N LYS A 34 -10.09 -12.74 -11.23
CA LYS A 34 -10.45 -12.98 -9.81
C LYS A 34 -9.73 -12.00 -8.87
N ILE A 35 -8.46 -11.71 -9.11
CA ILE A 35 -7.67 -10.79 -8.28
C ILE A 35 -7.50 -9.45 -8.99
N ARG A 36 -8.41 -8.48 -8.73
CA ARG A 36 -8.41 -7.16 -9.40
C ARG A 36 -7.79 -6.04 -8.57
N THR A 37 -7.87 -6.14 -7.24
CA THR A 37 -7.43 -5.08 -6.32
C THR A 37 -6.66 -5.67 -5.14
N SER A 38 -5.94 -4.82 -4.41
CA SER A 38 -5.29 -5.20 -3.17
C SER A 38 -6.27 -5.05 -2.01
N ILE A 39 -6.44 -6.11 -1.21
CA ILE A 39 -7.25 -6.10 0.03
C ILE A 39 -6.71 -5.07 1.03
N ARG A 40 -5.40 -4.80 1.00
CA ARG A 40 -4.73 -3.85 1.88
C ARG A 40 -4.70 -2.42 1.33
N ARG A 41 -5.55 -2.11 0.34
CA ARG A 41 -5.66 -0.76 -0.22
C ARG A 41 -6.20 0.18 0.85
N ARG A 42 -5.49 1.29 1.05
CA ARG A 42 -5.81 2.29 2.07
C ARG A 42 -5.84 3.69 1.48
N HIS A 43 -6.74 4.52 1.98
CA HIS A 43 -6.80 5.95 1.65
C HIS A 43 -6.50 6.80 2.88
N TRP A 44 -5.73 7.88 2.71
CA TRP A 44 -5.22 8.71 3.80
C TRP A 44 -6.33 9.41 4.62
N ARG A 45 -7.48 9.70 4.01
CA ARG A 45 -8.66 10.25 4.72
C ARG A 45 -9.44 9.20 5.50
N ARG A 46 -9.44 7.93 5.04
CA ARG A 46 -10.29 6.86 5.61
C ARG A 46 -9.57 6.01 6.64
N SER A 47 -8.25 5.82 6.55
CA SER A 47 -7.50 5.04 7.55
C SER A 47 -6.11 5.61 7.76
N ARG A 48 -5.72 5.76 9.02
CA ARG A 48 -4.42 6.32 9.43
C ARG A 48 -3.35 5.23 9.51
N ILE A 49 -2.09 5.61 9.28
CA ILE A 49 -0.94 4.73 9.50
C ILE A 49 -0.54 4.88 10.96
N LYS A 50 -0.61 3.80 11.74
CA LYS A 50 -0.01 3.77 13.08
C LYS A 50 1.50 3.54 12.88
N PRO A 51 2.35 4.50 13.26
CA PRO A 51 3.80 4.36 13.16
C PRO A 51 4.37 3.39 14.19
#